data_AF-A0A3S1HM26-F1
#
_entry.id   AF-A0A3S1HM26-F1
#
_cell.length_a   1.000
_cell.length_b   1.000
_cell.length_c   1.000
_cell.angle_alpha   90.00
_cell.angle_beta   90.00
_cell.angle_gamma   90.00
#
_symmetry.space_group_name_H-M   'P 1'
#
loop_
_entity.id
_entity.type
_entity.pdbx_description
1 polymer ?
#
loop_
_entity_poly.entity_id
_entity_poly.type
_entity_poly.pdbx_seq_one_letter_code
_entity_poly.pdbx_strand_id
1 'polypeptide(L)' 'MTVPDLITIVCPVFQGGEVRQFQARLRYKIDRGELTFKIAIMNRQNGEQAAFQDVVSAVSDATGQPVFYGAP' A
#
# COMPACT_ATOMS: atom_id res chain seq x y z
N MET A 1 -14.09 6.50 25.49
CA MET A 1 -12.97 5.87 24.77
C MET A 1 -13.21 6.12 23.29
N THR A 2 -12.34 6.89 22.64
CA THR A 2 -12.53 7.30 21.24
C THR A 2 -11.89 6.26 20.34
N VAL A 3 -12.65 5.66 19.42
CA VAL A 3 -12.08 4.72 18.45
C VAL A 3 -11.19 5.52 17.48
N PRO A 4 -9.92 5.12 17.26
CA PRO A 4 -9.04 5.81 16.32
C PRO A 4 -9.61 5.73 14.90
N ASP A 5 -9.76 6.87 14.22
CA ASP A 5 -10.20 6.92 12.82
C ASP A 5 -9.03 6.74 11.84
N LEU A 6 -7.83 7.25 12.18
CA LEU A 6 -6.65 7.18 11.32
C LEU A 6 -5.61 6.22 11.93
N ILE A 7 -5.13 5.28 11.13
CA ILE A 7 -4.06 4.34 11.48
C ILE A 7 -2.96 4.36 10.42
N THR A 8 -1.73 4.00 10.82
CA THR A 8 -0.62 3.81 9.89
C THR A 8 -0.31 2.34 9.78
N ILE A 9 -0.30 1.83 8.55
CA ILE A 9 0.04 0.44 8.23
C ILE A 9 1.44 0.44 7.62
N VAL A 10 2.30 -0.42 8.14
CA VAL A 10 3.69 -0.52 7.72
C VAL A 10 3.89 -1.91 7.13
N CYS A 11 3.93 -2.01 5.81
CA CYS A 11 4.10 -3.28 5.12
C CYS A 11 4.80 -3.11 3.76
N PRO A 12 5.51 -4.14 3.29
CA PRO A 12 6.02 -4.14 1.93
C PRO A 12 4.88 -4.38 0.93
N VAL A 13 4.88 -3.63 -0.17
CA VAL A 13 3.87 -3.78 -1.24
C VAL A 13 4.11 -5.06 -2.04
N PHE A 14 5.38 -5.35 -2.32
CA PHE A 14 5.83 -6.55 -3.02
C PHE A 14 6.65 -7.42 -2.07
N GLN A 15 6.59 -8.74 -2.27
CA GLN A 15 7.36 -9.67 -1.45
C GLN A 15 8.87 -9.41 -1.61
N GLY A 16 9.56 -9.14 -0.49
CA GLY A 16 10.98 -8.79 -0.48
C GLY A 16 11.31 -7.34 -0.89
N GLY A 17 10.29 -6.52 -1.16
CA GLY A 17 10.46 -5.09 -1.44
C GLY A 17 10.60 -4.24 -0.18
N GLU A 18 10.87 -2.95 -0.36
CA GLU A 18 10.95 -2.01 0.75
C GLU A 18 9.63 -1.86 1.51
N VAL A 19 9.75 -1.69 2.82
CA VAL A 19 8.61 -1.50 3.72
C VAL A 19 8.09 -0.08 3.55
N ARG A 20 6.80 0.07 3.27
CA ARG A 20 6.17 1.37 3.09
C ARG A 20 5.08 1.63 4.12
N GLN A 21 4.89 2.91 4.42
CA GLN A 21 3.88 3.39 5.34
C GLN A 21 2.65 3.86 4.56
N PHE A 22 1.49 3.34 4.96
CA PHE A 22 0.20 3.67 4.39
C PHE A 22 -0.68 4.27 5.47
N GLN A 23 -1.21 5.46 5.23
CA GLN A 23 -2.32 5.96 6.05
C GLN A 23 -3.58 5.21 5.66
N ALA A 24 -4.28 4.66 6.64
CA ALA A 24 -5.55 4.01 6.44
C ALA A 24 -6.58 4.52 7.44
N ARG A 25 -7.85 4.53 7.04
CA ARG A 25 -8.95 4.80 7.96
C ARG A 25 -9.49 3.51 8.53
N LEU A 26 -9.62 3.46 9.85
CA LEU A 26 -10.27 2.37 10.56
C LEU A 26 -11.77 2.65 10.63
N ARG A 27 -12.53 2.03 9.74
CA ARG A 27 -13.98 2.09 9.77
C ARG A 27 -14.51 0.91 10.56
N TYR A 28 -15.48 1.16 11.42
CA TYR A 28 -16.20 0.10 12.11
C TYR A 28 -17.70 0.24 11.88
N LYS A 29 -18.39 -0.89 11.82
CA LYS A 29 -19.85 -0.96 11.76
C LYS A 29 -20.31 -1.94 12.83
N ILE A 30 -21.30 -1.53 13.61
CA ILE A 30 -22.03 -2.40 14.53
C ILE A 30 -23.37 -2.69 13.87
N ASP A 31 -23.66 -3.96 13.63
CA ASP A 31 -24.91 -4.40 13.00
C ASP A 31 -25.34 -5.72 13.63
N ARG A 32 -26.58 -5.80 14.14
CA ARG A 32 -27.14 -7.00 14.81
C ARG A 32 -26.24 -7.62 15.91
N GLY A 33 -25.45 -6.81 16.61
CA GLY A 33 -24.52 -7.29 17.64
C GLY A 33 -23.17 -7.77 17.12
N GLU A 34 -22.94 -7.76 15.80
CA GLU A 34 -21.65 -8.02 15.19
C GLU A 34 -20.88 -6.71 14.97
N LEU A 35 -19.60 -6.72 15.35
CA LEU A 35 -18.67 -5.62 15.13
C LEU A 35 -17.75 -5.96 13.95
N THR A 36 -17.90 -5.24 12.84
CA THR A 36 -17.05 -5.41 11.65
C THR A 36 -16.08 -4.26 11.53
N PHE A 37 -14.79 -4.56 11.39
CA PHE A 37 -13.75 -3.58 11.07
C PHE A 37 -13.40 -3.63 9.58
N LYS A 38 -13.26 -2.46 8.97
CA LYS A 38 -12.78 -2.28 7.60
C LYS A 38 -11.64 -1.29 7.60
N ILE A 39 -10.52 -1.70 7.03
CA ILE A 39 -9.34 -0.88 6.85
C ILE A 39 -9.41 -0.28 5.44
N ALA A 40 -9.57 1.03 5.36
CA ALA A 40 -9.60 1.76 4.09
C ALA A 40 -8.26 2.47 3.87
N ILE A 41 -7.37 1.86 3.09
CA ILE A 41 -6.07 2.46 2.72
C ILE A 41 -6.31 3.73 1.89
N MET A 42 -5.75 4.85 2.34
CA MET A 42 -5.81 6.12 1.61
C MET A 42 -4.72 6.15 0.53
N ASN A 43 -5.03 6.71 -0.63
CA ASN A 43 -4.08 6.93 -1.74
C ASN A 43 -3.30 5.67 -2.15
N ARG A 44 -3.95 4.50 -2.10
CA ARG A 44 -3.35 3.20 -2.44
C ARG A 44 -2.63 3.22 -3.79
N GLN A 45 -3.25 3.84 -4.80
CA GLN A 45 -2.71 3.94 -6.15
C GLN A 45 -1.35 4.64 -6.21
N ASN A 46 -1.16 5.73 -5.45
CA ASN A 46 0.13 6.43 -5.40
C ASN A 46 1.21 5.59 -4.72
N GLY A 47 0.85 4.87 -3.65
CA GLY A 47 1.80 4.01 -2.96
C GLY A 47 2.21 2.78 -3.76
N GLU A 48 1.28 2.19 -4.51
CA GLU A 48 1.56 1.11 -5.45
C GLU A 48 2.43 1.58 -6.62
N GLN A 49 2.13 2.75 -7.19
CA GLN A 49 2.91 3.32 -8.29
C GLN A 49 4.34 3.68 -7.87
N ALA A 50 4.51 4.25 -6.67
CA ALA A 50 5.85 4.52 -6.12
C ALA A 50 6.64 3.22 -5.86
N ALA A 51 6.00 2.20 -5.28
CA ALA A 51 6.63 0.90 -5.08
C ALA A 51 7.01 0.22 -6.40
N PHE A 52 6.18 0.37 -7.44
CA PHE A 52 6.48 -0.16 -8.77
C PHE A 52 7.68 0.56 -9.41
N GLN A 53 7.76 1.89 -9.28
CA GLN A 53 8.87 2.66 -9.80
C GLN A 53 10.20 2.24 -9.18
N ASP A 54 10.23 1.96 -7.87
CA ASP A 54 11.44 1.47 -7.19
C ASP A 54 11.90 0.12 -7.74
N VAL A 55 10.96 -0.81 -7.96
CA VAL A 55 11.28 -2.12 -8.53
C VAL A 55 11.87 -1.95 -9.93
N VAL A 56 11.30 -1.05 -10.73
CA VAL A 56 11.82 -0.76 -12.07
C VAL A 56 13.21 -0.14 -12.00
N SER A 57 13.44 0.83 -11.10
CA SER A 57 14.75 1.42 -10.87
C SER A 57 15.77 0.36 -10.45
N ALA A 58 15.43 -0.48 -9.46
CA ALA A 58 16.31 -1.55 -9.00
C ALA A 58 16.67 -2.55 -10.10
N VAL A 59 15.70 -2.93 -10.95
CA VAL A 59 15.92 -3.82 -12.09
C VAL A 59 16.79 -3.15 -13.16
N SER A 60 16.54 -1.88 -13.47
CA SER A 60 17.31 -1.12 -14.45
C SER A 60 18.77 -0.96 -14.01
N ASP A 61 18.98 -0.60 -12.74
CA ASP A 61 20.31 -0.44 -12.15
C ASP A 61 21.08 -1.77 -12.11
N ALA A 62 20.41 -2.88 -11.79
CA ALA A 62 21.05 -4.19 -11.72
C ALA A 62 21.37 -4.79 -13.10
N THR A 63 20.56 -4.50 -14.11
CA THR A 63 20.71 -5.12 -15.44
C THR A 63 21.42 -4.22 -16.45
N GLY A 64 21.47 -2.90 -16.21
CA GLY A 64 21.95 -1.91 -17.17
C GLY A 64 21.12 -1.86 -18.46
N GLN A 65 19.94 -2.48 -18.47
CA GLN A 65 19.05 -2.59 -19.62
C GLN A 65 17.81 -1.70 -19.44
N PRO A 66 17.26 -1.15 -20.54
CA PRO A 66 16.02 -0.39 -20.48
C PRO A 66 14.86 -1.31 -20.06
N VAL A 67 14.11 -0.88 -19.05
CA VAL A 67 12.93 -1.61 -18.58
C VAL A 67 11.73 -1.26 -19.45
N PHE A 68 11.11 -2.28 -20.05
CA PHE A 68 9.98 -2.10 -20.96
C PHE A 68 8.67 -2.05 -20.15
N TYR A 69 8.06 -0.88 -20.09
CA TYR A 69 6.70 -0.72 -19.59
C TYR A 69 5.78 -1.16 -20.73
N GLY A 70 5.18 -2.35 -20.62
CA GLY A 70 4.20 -2.82 -21.60
C GLY A 70 3.18 -1.72 -21.93
N ALA A 71 2.86 -1.55 -23.22
CA ALA A 71 1.98 -0.49 -23.68
C ALA A 71 0.59 -0.56 -23.00
N PRO A 72 -0.06 0.60 -22.75
CA PRO A 72 -1.36 0.67 -22.07
C PRO A 72 -2.48 -0.09 -22.79
#